data_AF-A0A3N4KAK7-F1
#
_entry.id   AF-A0A3N4KAK7-F1
#
_cell.length_a   1.000
_cell.length_b   1.000
_cell.length_c   1.000
_cell.angle_alpha   90.00
_cell.angle_beta   90.00
_cell.angle_gamma   90.00
#
_symmetry.space_group_name_H-M   'P 1'
#
loop_
_entity.id
_entity.type
_entity.pdbx_description
1 polymer ?
#
loop_
_entity_poly.entity_id
_entity_poly.type
_entity_poly.pdbx_seq_one_letter_code
_entity_poly.pdbx_strand_id
1 'polypeptide(L)'
;MALQKRRGSFLDNTLEISKKQKIGEDKGKQTVGRPYATTFRISDIDIKLSKDDVLRHVKERFLTDNDESIQIKGSSLAPSPVDQDRYQVATVTFDKVPSALVDCLGSQIPNPFQIPLGNHRSTTFIESAFIGLTPLNDNSNVNFDVDLIFVTGLAGHAFGSWKATNSYTMWIRDFLEGDIEHRQAPRVRILTYGYDSRLLCNTSTAGITEFAQGLLESVTNARRLSDQQERPIAFVAHSLGGIVALVMASRGTDHHRKVLRATCALICLGVPNRGMRNDELKKMVKGQPNERLISDLGMRSETLQRLHDAFSRIFSLPRNVDHSALAKFSYRDEDYQNLRGRIFDCVDKSVRTIRTRFLSD
;
A
#
# COMPACT_ATOMS: atom_id res chain seq x y z
N MET A 1 -20.29 4.77 40.70
CA MET A 1 -21.48 4.31 39.94
C MET A 1 -21.71 4.99 38.58
N ALA A 2 -21.22 6.22 38.33
CA ALA A 2 -21.41 6.90 37.02
C ALA A 2 -20.45 6.45 35.89
N LEU A 3 -19.34 5.76 36.22
CA LEU A 3 -18.35 5.27 35.24
C LEU A 3 -18.73 3.92 34.59
N GLN A 4 -19.64 3.13 35.18
CA GLN A 4 -20.10 1.86 34.61
C GLN A 4 -21.24 2.05 33.60
N LYS A 5 -22.08 3.09 33.74
CA LYS A 5 -23.16 3.41 32.79
C LYS A 5 -22.66 3.96 31.44
N ARG A 6 -21.48 4.59 31.38
CA ARG A 6 -20.88 5.09 30.12
C ARG A 6 -20.20 4.00 29.27
N ARG A 7 -19.85 2.84 29.84
CA ARG A 7 -19.28 1.71 29.10
C ARG A 7 -20.34 0.91 28.34
N GLY A 8 -21.55 0.78 28.89
CA GLY A 8 -22.68 0.11 28.23
C GLY A 8 -23.17 0.85 26.98
N SER A 9 -23.30 2.17 27.03
CA SER A 9 -23.79 2.97 25.89
C SER A 9 -22.79 3.10 24.74
N PHE A 10 -21.49 2.91 24.99
CA PHE A 10 -20.46 2.94 23.96
C PHE A 10 -20.39 1.62 23.19
N LEU A 11 -20.59 0.49 23.88
CA LEU A 11 -20.65 -0.84 23.27
C LEU A 11 -21.94 -1.03 22.45
N ASP A 12 -23.09 -0.56 22.95
CA ASP A 12 -24.35 -0.61 22.19
C ASP A 12 -24.34 0.28 20.95
N ASN A 13 -23.74 1.48 21.02
CA ASN A 13 -23.54 2.32 19.83
C ASN A 13 -22.55 1.67 18.85
N THR A 14 -21.50 0.98 19.32
CA THR A 14 -20.53 0.30 18.42
C THR A 14 -21.17 -0.89 17.70
N LEU A 15 -22.09 -1.62 18.37
CA LEU A 15 -22.89 -2.70 17.78
C LEU A 15 -23.98 -2.19 16.83
N GLU A 16 -24.61 -1.04 17.10
CA GLU A 16 -25.53 -0.38 16.15
C GLU A 16 -24.80 0.24 14.95
N ILE A 17 -23.58 0.76 15.13
CA ILE A 17 -22.77 1.34 14.04
C ILE A 17 -22.25 0.23 13.10
N SER A 18 -21.93 -0.95 13.64
CA SER A 18 -21.67 -2.16 12.83
C SER A 18 -22.89 -2.60 12.02
N LYS A 19 -24.10 -2.42 12.55
CA LYS A 19 -25.36 -2.62 11.81
C LYS A 19 -25.66 -1.52 10.78
N LYS A 20 -25.21 -0.28 10.97
CA LYS A 20 -25.38 0.81 9.99
C LYS A 20 -24.42 0.74 8.79
N GLN A 21 -23.36 -0.05 8.87
CA GLN A 21 -22.58 -0.48 7.69
C GLN A 21 -23.31 -1.52 6.83
N LYS A 22 -24.52 -1.97 7.23
CA LYS A 22 -25.30 -3.06 6.62
C LYS A 22 -26.55 -2.61 5.85
N ILE A 23 -26.85 -1.32 5.74
CA ILE A 23 -28.07 -0.84 5.04
C ILE A 23 -27.73 -0.50 3.58
N GLY A 24 -27.56 -1.58 2.82
CA GLY A 24 -27.82 -1.67 1.40
C GLY A 24 -28.43 -3.05 1.21
N GLU A 25 -29.77 -3.12 1.26
CA GLU A 25 -30.51 -4.37 1.21
C GLU A 25 -30.19 -5.15 -0.06
N ASP A 26 -29.55 -6.31 0.10
CA ASP A 26 -29.80 -7.44 -0.78
C ASP A 26 -30.07 -8.66 0.09
N LYS A 27 -31.29 -9.19 -0.03
CA LYS A 27 -31.81 -10.23 0.86
C LYS A 27 -31.19 -11.57 0.48
N GLY A 28 -30.42 -12.12 1.42
CA GLY A 28 -30.09 -13.55 1.47
C GLY A 28 -28.83 -13.95 0.69
N LYS A 29 -27.65 -13.65 1.25
CA LYS A 29 -26.42 -14.47 1.16
C LYS A 29 -25.43 -14.00 2.23
N GLN A 30 -24.73 -14.96 2.83
CA GLN A 30 -23.80 -14.80 3.95
C GLN A 30 -22.84 -13.61 3.78
N THR A 31 -22.70 -12.80 4.84
CA THR A 31 -21.66 -11.77 4.92
C THR A 31 -20.27 -12.42 5.06
N VAL A 32 -19.62 -12.64 3.92
CA VAL A 32 -18.20 -13.00 3.82
C VAL A 32 -17.37 -11.75 4.18
N GLY A 33 -16.47 -11.89 5.15
CA GLY A 33 -15.58 -10.82 5.61
C GLY A 33 -14.73 -10.23 4.48
N ARG A 34 -14.32 -8.97 4.65
CA ARG A 34 -13.49 -8.24 3.68
C ARG A 34 -12.30 -9.11 3.23
N PRO A 35 -12.13 -9.41 1.93
CA PRO A 35 -11.16 -10.40 1.47
C PRO A 35 -9.69 -10.12 1.82
N TYR A 36 -9.31 -8.88 2.13
CA TYR A 36 -7.94 -8.52 2.51
C TYR A 36 -7.65 -8.69 4.01
N ALA A 37 -8.65 -9.03 4.83
CA ALA A 37 -8.48 -9.20 6.28
C ALA A 37 -7.56 -10.39 6.65
N THR A 38 -7.17 -11.24 5.70
CA THR A 38 -6.35 -12.43 5.98
C THR A 38 -4.86 -12.22 5.72
N THR A 39 -4.42 -11.01 5.35
CA THR A 39 -2.99 -10.72 5.10
C THR A 39 -2.44 -9.78 6.15
N PHE A 40 -1.26 -10.14 6.66
CA PHE A 40 -0.54 -9.40 7.69
C PHE A 40 0.85 -9.01 7.22
N ARG A 41 1.30 -7.84 7.65
CA ARG A 41 2.70 -7.41 7.54
C ARG A 41 3.39 -7.71 8.86
N ILE A 42 4.60 -8.21 8.76
CA ILE A 42 5.47 -8.49 9.90
C ILE A 42 6.73 -7.65 9.72
N SER A 43 7.00 -6.71 10.62
CA SER A 43 8.13 -5.79 10.55
C SER A 43 9.12 -5.99 11.69
N ASP A 44 10.33 -5.46 11.51
CA ASP A 44 11.44 -5.61 12.46
C ASP A 44 11.83 -7.08 12.68
N ILE A 45 11.80 -7.85 11.60
CA ILE A 45 12.37 -9.20 11.57
C ILE A 45 13.89 -9.04 11.49
N ASP A 46 14.65 -9.69 12.37
CA ASP A 46 16.12 -9.65 12.30
C ASP A 46 16.62 -10.24 10.97
N ILE A 47 17.57 -9.57 10.31
CA ILE A 47 18.14 -9.95 9.01
C ILE A 47 18.73 -11.38 8.97
N LYS A 48 19.04 -11.96 10.13
CA LYS A 48 19.57 -13.32 10.25
C LYS A 48 18.49 -14.40 10.16
N LEU A 49 17.22 -14.06 10.29
CA LEU A 49 16.12 -15.03 10.24
C LEU A 49 15.76 -15.35 8.79
N SER A 50 15.73 -16.64 8.46
CA SER A 50 15.24 -17.08 7.16
C SER A 50 13.72 -16.92 7.07
N LYS A 51 13.18 -16.94 5.83
CA LYS A 51 11.73 -16.96 5.60
C LYS A 51 11.08 -18.15 6.29
N ASP A 52 11.70 -19.33 6.23
CA ASP A 52 11.17 -20.55 6.87
C ASP A 52 11.14 -20.41 8.40
N ASP A 53 12.16 -19.79 9.00
CA ASP A 53 12.16 -19.48 10.43
C ASP A 53 11.01 -18.56 10.81
N VAL A 54 10.80 -17.49 10.05
CA VAL A 54 9.69 -16.54 10.28
C VAL A 54 8.35 -17.26 10.18
N LEU A 55 8.12 -18.02 9.11
CA LEU A 55 6.84 -18.70 8.88
C LEU A 55 6.56 -19.77 9.93
N ARG A 56 7.58 -20.52 10.36
CA ARG A 56 7.46 -21.50 11.43
C ARG A 56 7.02 -20.84 12.75
N HIS A 57 7.68 -19.76 13.16
CA HIS A 57 7.30 -19.06 14.40
C HIS A 57 5.94 -18.34 14.30
N VAL A 58 5.57 -17.84 13.12
CA VAL A 58 4.22 -17.30 12.89
C VAL A 58 3.17 -18.38 13.09
N LYS A 59 3.39 -19.60 12.58
CA LYS A 59 2.49 -20.73 12.79
C LYS A 59 2.42 -21.10 14.28
N GLU A 60 3.56 -21.34 14.92
CA GLU A 60 3.64 -21.70 16.34
C GLU A 60 2.99 -20.65 17.26
N ARG A 61 3.11 -19.36 16.93
CA ARG A 61 2.61 -18.27 17.77
C ARG A 61 1.12 -17.98 17.56
N PHE A 62 0.64 -18.08 16.33
CA PHE A 62 -0.67 -17.53 15.97
C PHE A 62 -1.69 -18.56 15.48
N LEU A 63 -1.28 -19.79 15.18
CA LEU A 63 -2.22 -20.89 14.90
C LEU A 63 -2.40 -21.71 16.17
N THR A 64 -3.59 -21.59 16.77
CA THR A 64 -3.98 -22.38 17.96
C THR A 64 -4.60 -23.72 17.53
N ASP A 65 -4.94 -24.58 18.49
CA ASP A 65 -5.67 -25.84 18.24
C ASP A 65 -6.99 -25.62 17.45
N ASN A 66 -7.62 -24.45 17.61
CA ASN A 66 -8.83 -24.09 16.87
C ASN A 66 -8.55 -23.66 15.41
N ASP A 67 -7.29 -23.48 15.04
CA ASP A 67 -6.82 -22.95 13.77
C ASP A 67 -6.06 -24.00 12.93
N GLU A 68 -6.06 -25.30 13.31
CA GLU A 68 -5.29 -26.37 12.64
C GLU A 68 -5.54 -26.49 11.13
N SER A 69 -6.76 -26.14 10.70
CA SER A 69 -7.13 -26.17 9.27
C SER A 69 -6.61 -24.98 8.46
N ILE A 70 -6.18 -23.90 9.11
CA ILE A 70 -5.79 -22.64 8.45
C ILE A 70 -4.46 -22.83 7.72
N GLN A 71 -4.42 -22.45 6.45
CA GLN A 71 -3.23 -22.55 5.60
C GLN A 71 -2.70 -21.17 5.19
N ILE A 72 -1.38 -21.08 5.07
CA ILE A 72 -0.73 -19.93 4.42
C ILE A 72 -0.86 -20.09 2.91
N LYS A 73 -1.48 -19.09 2.26
CA LYS A 73 -1.73 -19.06 0.81
C LYS A 73 -0.73 -18.22 0.02
N GLY A 74 0.05 -17.40 0.70
CA GLY A 74 1.13 -16.62 0.09
C GLY A 74 1.97 -15.93 1.15
N SER A 75 3.25 -15.75 0.86
CA SER A 75 4.16 -15.04 1.75
C SER A 75 5.35 -14.48 1.00
N SER A 76 5.95 -13.43 1.54
CA SER A 76 7.21 -12.86 1.04
C SER A 76 8.10 -12.45 2.21
N LEU A 77 9.42 -12.41 2.01
CA LEU A 77 10.38 -11.82 2.95
C LEU A 77 11.39 -10.97 2.16
N ALA A 78 11.49 -9.69 2.50
CA ALA A 78 12.42 -8.76 1.85
C ALA A 78 13.09 -7.82 2.86
N PRO A 79 14.26 -7.24 2.51
CA PRO A 79 14.92 -6.25 3.35
C PRO A 79 14.01 -5.07 3.70
N SER A 80 14.15 -4.59 4.93
CA SER A 80 13.36 -3.47 5.45
C SER A 80 13.56 -2.23 4.60
N PRO A 81 12.49 -1.48 4.27
CA PRO A 81 12.66 -0.34 3.42
C PRO A 81 13.54 0.77 3.97
N VAL A 82 13.63 0.87 5.30
CA VAL A 82 14.27 1.96 6.04
C VAL A 82 15.62 1.52 6.63
N ASP A 83 15.77 0.23 6.91
CA ASP A 83 16.92 -0.31 7.63
C ASP A 83 17.23 -1.75 7.18
N GLN A 84 17.64 -1.86 5.92
CA GLN A 84 17.89 -3.12 5.22
C GLN A 84 19.08 -3.92 5.80
N ASP A 85 19.96 -3.28 6.55
CA ASP A 85 21.17 -3.91 7.11
C ASP A 85 20.88 -4.66 8.43
N ARG A 86 19.80 -4.29 9.11
CA ARG A 86 19.40 -4.88 10.40
C ARG A 86 18.10 -5.65 10.33
N TYR A 87 17.17 -5.21 9.48
CA TYR A 87 15.82 -5.70 9.52
C TYR A 87 15.26 -6.10 8.15
N GLN A 88 14.27 -6.98 8.20
CA GLN A 88 13.45 -7.43 7.10
C GLN A 88 11.97 -7.22 7.42
N VAL A 89 11.15 -7.28 6.37
CA VAL A 89 9.69 -7.23 6.45
C VAL A 89 9.14 -8.42 5.69
N ALA A 90 8.18 -9.12 6.30
CA ALA A 90 7.44 -10.18 5.66
C ALA A 90 5.98 -9.79 5.41
N THR A 91 5.40 -10.38 4.37
CA THR A 91 3.94 -10.43 4.23
C THR A 91 3.49 -11.89 4.35
N VAL A 92 2.37 -12.13 5.03
CA VAL A 92 1.81 -13.48 5.20
C VAL A 92 0.31 -13.42 4.98
N THR A 93 -0.18 -14.20 4.02
CA THR A 93 -1.60 -14.33 3.68
C THR A 93 -2.11 -15.70 4.14
N PHE A 94 -3.11 -15.72 4.99
CA PHE A 94 -3.84 -16.94 5.39
C PHE A 94 -5.11 -17.11 4.54
N ASP A 95 -5.65 -18.32 4.47
CA ASP A 95 -6.98 -18.54 3.88
C ASP A 95 -8.14 -18.07 4.77
N LYS A 96 -7.93 -18.12 6.08
CA LYS A 96 -8.82 -17.60 7.12
C LYS A 96 -8.00 -16.83 8.16
N VAL A 97 -8.60 -15.82 8.79
CA VAL A 97 -7.93 -15.08 9.87
C VAL A 97 -7.70 -16.00 11.07
N PRO A 98 -6.45 -16.18 11.54
CA PRO A 98 -6.18 -16.91 12.78
C PRO A 98 -6.84 -16.24 13.98
N SER A 99 -7.36 -17.05 14.89
CA SER A 99 -8.10 -16.56 16.06
C SER A 99 -7.28 -15.58 16.90
N ALA A 100 -5.97 -15.82 17.03
CA ALA A 100 -5.03 -14.96 17.76
C ALA A 100 -4.75 -13.60 17.09
N LEU A 101 -5.17 -13.40 15.84
CA LEU A 101 -4.93 -12.18 15.06
C LEU A 101 -6.19 -11.36 14.78
N VAL A 102 -7.35 -11.77 15.30
CA VAL A 102 -8.62 -11.05 15.13
C VAL A 102 -8.51 -9.61 15.65
N ASP A 103 -7.85 -9.39 16.78
CA ASP A 103 -7.67 -8.06 17.37
C ASP A 103 -6.71 -7.17 16.58
N CYS A 104 -5.88 -7.76 15.71
CA CYS A 104 -5.01 -6.99 14.83
C CYS A 104 -5.79 -6.38 13.64
N LEU A 105 -6.99 -6.88 13.34
CA LEU A 105 -7.75 -6.47 12.16
C LEU A 105 -8.17 -5.00 12.22
N GLY A 106 -7.61 -4.19 11.31
CA GLY A 106 -7.91 -2.76 11.21
C GLY A 106 -7.29 -1.92 12.34
N SER A 107 -6.53 -2.54 13.24
CA SER A 107 -5.67 -1.83 14.19
C SER A 107 -4.51 -1.19 13.44
N GLN A 108 -4.26 0.08 13.73
CA GLN A 108 -3.04 0.77 13.27
C GLN A 108 -1.87 0.59 14.24
N ILE A 109 -2.12 0.00 15.40
CA ILE A 109 -1.10 -0.29 16.40
C ILE A 109 -0.58 -1.70 16.11
N PRO A 110 0.70 -1.86 15.74
CA PRO A 110 1.28 -3.17 15.52
C PRO A 110 1.36 -3.97 16.81
N ASN A 111 1.04 -5.27 16.75
CA ASN A 111 1.10 -6.17 17.89
C ASN A 111 2.51 -6.76 18.02
N PRO A 112 3.22 -6.53 19.13
CA PRO A 112 4.56 -7.07 19.32
C PRO A 112 4.52 -8.58 19.62
N PHE A 113 5.49 -9.32 19.08
CA PHE A 113 5.79 -10.69 19.46
C PHE A 113 7.30 -10.94 19.36
N GLN A 114 7.75 -12.07 19.89
CA GLN A 114 9.17 -12.37 20.06
C GLN A 114 9.56 -13.62 19.30
N ILE A 115 10.56 -13.52 18.43
CA ILE A 115 11.15 -14.65 17.70
C ILE A 115 12.52 -14.99 18.32
N PRO A 116 12.77 -16.26 18.72
CA PRO A 116 14.11 -16.72 19.14
C PRO A 116 15.20 -16.44 18.10
N LEU A 117 16.34 -15.93 18.54
CA LEU A 117 17.53 -15.68 17.71
C LEU A 117 18.80 -15.98 18.52
N GLY A 118 19.37 -17.17 18.31
CA GLY A 118 20.50 -17.66 19.11
C GLY A 118 20.14 -17.68 20.60
N ASN A 119 20.93 -16.97 21.42
CA ASN A 119 20.71 -16.88 22.87
C ASN A 119 19.78 -15.72 23.28
N HIS A 120 19.17 -15.02 22.33
CA HIS A 120 18.35 -13.84 22.58
C HIS A 120 16.97 -13.97 21.90
N ARG A 121 16.09 -13.00 22.14
CA ARG A 121 14.79 -12.89 21.45
C ARG A 121 14.75 -11.57 20.69
N SER A 122 14.42 -11.64 19.41
CA SER A 122 14.19 -10.47 18.58
C SER A 122 12.74 -10.03 18.68
N THR A 123 12.52 -8.73 18.85
CA THR A 123 11.18 -8.13 18.92
C THR A 123 10.72 -7.80 17.52
N THR A 124 9.57 -8.34 17.14
CA THR A 124 8.98 -8.20 15.81
C THR A 124 7.52 -7.77 15.97
N PHE A 125 6.96 -7.10 14.98
CA PHE A 125 5.59 -6.58 15.04
C PHE A 125 4.74 -7.14 13.94
N ILE A 126 3.49 -7.51 14.25
CA ILE A 126 2.50 -7.98 13.26
C ILE A 126 1.31 -7.03 13.20
N GLU A 127 0.85 -6.69 12.00
CA GLU A 127 -0.26 -5.77 11.78
C GLU A 127 -0.98 -6.01 10.45
N SER A 128 -2.19 -5.43 10.28
CA SER A 128 -3.04 -5.65 9.10
C SER A 128 -3.50 -4.35 8.40
N ALA A 129 -2.95 -3.20 8.77
CA ALA A 129 -3.29 -1.89 8.23
C ALA A 129 -2.41 -1.47 7.04
N PHE A 130 -1.16 -1.97 6.97
CA PHE A 130 -0.21 -1.69 5.89
C PHE A 130 0.02 -0.19 5.64
N ILE A 131 0.12 0.60 6.72
CA ILE A 131 0.46 2.03 6.63
C ILE A 131 1.97 2.19 6.41
N GLY A 132 2.35 3.10 5.52
CA GLY A 132 3.73 3.33 5.10
C GLY A 132 4.18 2.39 3.98
N LEU A 133 5.50 2.32 3.74
CA LEU A 133 6.10 1.46 2.73
C LEU A 133 6.16 0.01 3.21
N THR A 134 5.83 -0.91 2.31
CA THR A 134 5.96 -2.36 2.52
C THR A 134 6.66 -2.97 1.31
N PRO A 135 7.80 -3.65 1.48
CA PRO A 135 8.42 -4.36 0.37
C PRO A 135 7.63 -5.61 0.06
N LEU A 136 7.52 -5.93 -1.24
CA LEU A 136 6.74 -7.06 -1.73
C LEU A 136 7.61 -8.14 -2.36
N ASN A 137 8.89 -7.85 -2.59
CA ASN A 137 9.84 -8.85 -3.06
C ASN A 137 9.93 -10.05 -2.12
N ASP A 138 10.35 -11.18 -2.65
CA ASP A 138 10.64 -12.43 -1.96
C ASP A 138 12.10 -12.85 -2.17
N ASN A 139 13.01 -11.93 -1.91
CA ASN A 139 14.45 -12.17 -1.99
C ASN A 139 15.20 -11.30 -0.99
N SER A 140 16.43 -11.71 -0.67
CA SER A 140 17.34 -11.00 0.25
C SER A 140 18.19 -9.94 -0.45
N ASN A 141 17.96 -9.66 -1.74
CA ASN A 141 18.77 -8.70 -2.48
C ASN A 141 18.51 -7.28 -1.95
N VAL A 142 19.59 -6.53 -1.75
CA VAL A 142 19.56 -5.11 -1.34
C VAL A 142 20.01 -4.17 -2.45
N ASN A 143 20.60 -4.73 -3.50
CA ASN A 143 21.12 -4.00 -4.64
C ASN A 143 20.08 -4.00 -5.78
N PHE A 144 19.35 -2.88 -5.85
CA PHE A 144 18.32 -2.66 -6.85
C PHE A 144 18.69 -1.47 -7.73
N ASP A 145 18.29 -1.58 -8.99
CA ASP A 145 18.53 -0.59 -10.03
C ASP A 145 17.36 0.39 -10.16
N VAL A 146 16.15 0.03 -9.69
CA VAL A 146 14.93 0.88 -9.72
C VAL A 146 14.04 0.60 -8.50
N ASP A 147 13.43 1.64 -7.93
CA ASP A 147 12.31 1.48 -6.98
C ASP A 147 10.98 1.62 -7.74
N LEU A 148 10.14 0.58 -7.68
CA LEU A 148 8.78 0.57 -8.22
C LEU A 148 7.76 0.63 -7.08
N ILE A 149 7.08 1.77 -6.94
CA ILE A 149 6.25 2.08 -5.78
C ILE A 149 4.77 2.13 -6.17
N PHE A 150 3.99 1.22 -5.61
CA PHE A 150 2.55 1.11 -5.80
C PHE A 150 1.79 1.92 -4.75
N VAL A 151 1.01 2.91 -5.18
CA VAL A 151 0.31 3.83 -4.27
C VAL A 151 -1.20 3.55 -4.28
N THR A 152 -1.75 3.18 -3.11
CA THR A 152 -3.18 2.87 -2.95
C THR A 152 -4.08 4.11 -3.10
N GLY A 153 -5.38 3.87 -3.29
CA GLY A 153 -6.39 4.93 -3.45
C GLY A 153 -7.13 5.32 -2.17
N LEU A 154 -8.16 6.17 -2.33
CA LEU A 154 -9.04 6.60 -1.24
C LEU A 154 -9.72 5.40 -0.58
N ALA A 155 -9.69 5.32 0.75
CA ALA A 155 -10.18 4.19 1.53
C ALA A 155 -9.58 2.82 1.13
N GLY A 156 -8.47 2.83 0.38
CA GLY A 156 -7.81 1.63 -0.12
C GLY A 156 -6.86 1.03 0.90
N HIS A 157 -6.87 -0.29 1.03
CA HIS A 157 -5.86 -1.03 1.80
C HIS A 157 -4.63 -1.27 0.92
N ALA A 158 -3.41 -0.96 1.38
CA ALA A 158 -2.22 -0.97 0.51
C ALA A 158 -1.90 -2.34 -0.11
N PHE A 159 -2.23 -3.44 0.57
CA PHE A 159 -2.18 -4.78 -0.02
C PHE A 159 -3.48 -5.12 -0.78
N GLY A 160 -4.62 -4.73 -0.21
CA GLY A 160 -5.94 -5.14 -0.66
C GLY A 160 -6.39 -4.49 -1.98
N SER A 161 -5.90 -3.29 -2.28
CA SER A 161 -6.17 -2.60 -3.54
C SER A 161 -5.62 -3.34 -4.76
N TRP A 162 -4.56 -4.14 -4.54
CA TRP A 162 -3.88 -4.90 -5.58
C TRP A 162 -4.21 -6.39 -5.55
N LYS A 163 -5.15 -6.80 -4.69
CA LYS A 163 -5.56 -8.20 -4.56
C LYS A 163 -6.66 -8.52 -5.57
N ALA A 164 -6.51 -9.63 -6.29
CA ALA A 164 -7.53 -10.14 -7.18
C ALA A 164 -8.85 -10.37 -6.43
N THR A 165 -9.96 -10.12 -7.10
CA THR A 165 -11.31 -10.31 -6.54
C THR A 165 -11.53 -11.79 -6.22
N ASN A 166 -12.08 -12.10 -5.03
CA ASN A 166 -12.36 -13.46 -4.57
C ASN A 166 -11.15 -14.42 -4.59
N SER A 167 -9.94 -13.89 -4.49
CA SER A 167 -8.70 -14.68 -4.50
C SER A 167 -7.77 -14.24 -3.37
N TYR A 168 -6.85 -15.11 -2.94
CA TYR A 168 -5.76 -14.77 -2.03
C TYR A 168 -4.59 -14.07 -2.74
N THR A 169 -4.62 -14.10 -4.07
CA THR A 169 -3.55 -13.60 -4.93
C THR A 169 -3.51 -12.09 -4.97
N MET A 170 -2.34 -11.55 -4.70
CA MET A 170 -1.97 -10.16 -4.90
C MET A 170 -0.93 -10.12 -6.02
N TRP A 171 -1.36 -9.73 -7.22
CA TRP A 171 -0.60 -9.94 -8.46
C TRP A 171 0.79 -9.28 -8.47
N ILE A 172 0.99 -8.20 -7.68
CA ILE A 172 2.29 -7.54 -7.56
C ILE A 172 3.29 -8.45 -6.82
N ARG A 173 2.88 -9.01 -5.68
CA ARG A 173 3.70 -9.94 -4.90
C ARG A 173 3.83 -11.29 -5.60
N ASP A 174 2.70 -11.82 -6.08
CA ASP A 174 2.62 -13.24 -6.44
C ASP A 174 3.07 -13.53 -7.87
N PHE A 175 3.00 -12.56 -8.80
CA PHE A 175 3.37 -12.79 -10.21
C PHE A 175 4.32 -11.74 -10.78
N LEU A 176 4.12 -10.44 -10.49
CA LEU A 176 4.91 -9.38 -11.12
C LEU A 176 6.41 -9.48 -10.79
N GLU A 177 6.75 -9.86 -9.55
CA GLU A 177 8.15 -10.06 -9.17
C GLU A 177 8.83 -11.09 -10.06
N GLY A 178 8.28 -12.31 -10.15
CA GLY A 178 8.82 -13.35 -11.02
C GLY A 178 8.86 -12.91 -12.47
N ASP A 179 7.82 -12.22 -12.95
CA ASP A 179 7.78 -11.67 -14.30
C ASP A 179 8.90 -10.67 -14.60
N ILE A 180 9.37 -9.91 -13.60
CA ILE A 180 10.50 -8.98 -13.72
C ILE A 180 11.84 -9.73 -13.65
N GLU A 181 11.97 -10.74 -12.79
CA GLU A 181 13.22 -11.49 -12.62
C GLU A 181 13.58 -12.33 -13.86
N HIS A 182 12.59 -12.91 -14.55
CA HIS A 182 12.83 -13.77 -15.72
C HIS A 182 13.35 -13.04 -16.97
N ARG A 183 13.33 -11.71 -17.02
CA ARG A 183 13.47 -10.94 -18.28
C ARG A 183 14.84 -10.27 -18.52
N GLN A 184 15.94 -10.72 -17.91
CA GLN A 184 17.27 -10.07 -17.98
C GLN A 184 17.17 -8.54 -17.80
N ALA A 185 16.31 -8.10 -16.88
CA ALA A 185 15.94 -6.71 -16.67
C ALA A 185 16.72 -6.10 -15.49
N PRO A 186 16.63 -4.76 -15.30
CA PRO A 186 17.10 -4.13 -14.08
C PRO A 186 16.46 -4.79 -12.85
N ARG A 187 17.21 -4.89 -11.76
CA ARG A 187 16.72 -5.42 -10.48
C ARG A 187 15.77 -4.38 -9.88
N VAL A 188 14.51 -4.77 -9.66
CA VAL A 188 13.47 -3.85 -9.19
C VAL A 188 13.12 -4.11 -7.74
N ARG A 189 13.19 -3.06 -6.93
CA ARG A 189 12.62 -3.06 -5.58
C ARG A 189 11.14 -2.71 -5.67
N ILE A 190 10.28 -3.65 -5.33
CA ILE A 190 8.84 -3.51 -5.42
C ILE A 190 8.29 -3.15 -4.05
N LEU A 191 7.67 -1.98 -3.95
CA LEU A 191 7.07 -1.46 -2.71
C LEU A 191 5.59 -1.18 -2.92
N THR A 192 4.76 -1.41 -1.91
CA THR A 192 3.42 -0.79 -1.82
C THR A 192 3.39 0.24 -0.70
N TYR A 193 2.60 1.31 -0.89
CA TYR A 193 2.44 2.40 0.05
C TYR A 193 0.97 2.56 0.45
N GLY A 194 0.75 2.54 1.77
CA GLY A 194 -0.55 2.82 2.39
C GLY A 194 -0.56 4.10 3.22
N TYR A 195 -1.70 4.76 3.23
CA TYR A 195 -1.99 5.92 4.07
C TYR A 195 -3.44 5.86 4.55
N ASP A 196 -3.71 6.45 5.72
CA ASP A 196 -5.05 6.37 6.32
C ASP A 196 -6.01 7.39 5.70
N SER A 197 -6.70 6.95 4.67
CA SER A 197 -7.76 7.70 4.00
C SER A 197 -9.14 7.07 4.20
N ARG A 198 -9.35 6.35 5.32
CA ARG A 198 -10.66 5.77 5.67
C ARG A 198 -11.73 6.86 5.68
N LEU A 199 -12.91 6.53 5.17
CA LEU A 199 -14.02 7.47 5.03
C LEU A 199 -14.79 7.65 6.33
N LEU A 200 -14.98 6.55 7.06
CA LEU A 200 -15.72 6.50 8.31
C LEU A 200 -14.77 6.19 9.46
N CYS A 201 -15.11 6.68 10.66
CA CYS A 201 -14.32 6.49 11.88
C CYS A 201 -12.87 6.95 11.75
N ASN A 202 -12.61 7.89 10.83
CA ASN A 202 -11.31 8.53 10.67
C ASN A 202 -11.28 9.78 11.56
N THR A 203 -10.31 9.85 12.44
CA THR A 203 -10.10 10.99 13.34
C THR A 203 -9.19 12.06 12.72
N SER A 204 -8.59 11.78 11.56
CA SER A 204 -7.67 12.66 10.86
C SER A 204 -8.39 13.66 9.96
N THR A 205 -7.91 14.89 9.96
CA THR A 205 -8.28 15.95 9.00
C THR A 205 -7.34 16.00 7.79
N ALA A 206 -6.44 15.02 7.65
CA ALA A 206 -5.45 14.97 6.57
C ALA A 206 -6.12 15.01 5.18
N GLY A 207 -5.63 15.92 4.35
CA GLY A 207 -6.00 16.04 2.94
C GLY A 207 -4.93 15.48 2.02
N ILE A 208 -5.05 15.82 0.74
CA ILE A 208 -4.16 15.36 -0.32
C ILE A 208 -2.71 15.80 -0.07
N THR A 209 -2.51 17.02 0.46
CA THR A 209 -1.17 17.56 0.73
C THR A 209 -0.47 16.77 1.83
N GLU A 210 -1.18 16.46 2.92
CA GLU A 210 -0.62 15.71 4.05
C GLU A 210 -0.27 14.27 3.63
N PHE A 211 -1.12 13.62 2.81
CA PHE A 211 -0.78 12.30 2.26
C PHE A 211 0.42 12.34 1.32
N ALA A 212 0.55 13.39 0.49
CA ALA A 212 1.69 13.57 -0.39
C ALA A 212 2.99 13.79 0.37
N GLN A 213 2.93 14.57 1.46
CA GLN A 213 4.05 14.76 2.37
C GLN A 213 4.44 13.45 3.07
N GLY A 214 3.47 12.67 3.57
CA GLY A 214 3.74 11.36 4.17
C GLY A 214 4.37 10.38 3.20
N LEU A 215 3.97 10.38 1.92
CA LEU A 215 4.61 9.59 0.87
C LEU A 215 6.06 10.04 0.65
N LEU A 216 6.28 11.35 0.51
CA LEU A 216 7.59 11.94 0.30
C LEU A 216 8.56 11.62 1.45
N GLU A 217 8.11 11.76 2.69
CA GLU A 217 8.89 11.44 3.90
C GLU A 217 9.22 9.95 3.96
N SER A 218 8.26 9.09 3.64
CA SER A 218 8.47 7.64 3.63
C SER A 218 9.51 7.23 2.58
N VAL A 219 9.42 7.78 1.36
CA VAL A 219 10.38 7.51 0.28
C VAL A 219 11.75 8.08 0.60
N THR A 220 11.81 9.28 1.19
CA THR A 220 13.08 9.91 1.63
C THR A 220 13.75 9.05 2.70
N ASN A 221 12.99 8.58 3.69
CA ASN A 221 13.50 7.71 4.76
C ASN A 221 13.98 6.34 4.26
N ALA A 222 13.41 5.85 3.17
CA ALA A 222 13.81 4.58 2.55
C ALA A 222 15.07 4.66 1.69
N ARG A 223 15.66 5.86 1.56
CA ARG A 223 16.74 6.20 0.62
C ARG A 223 17.82 7.03 1.33
N ARG A 224 18.31 6.52 2.46
CA ARG A 224 19.27 7.23 3.32
C ARG A 224 20.68 7.20 2.78
N LEU A 225 21.08 6.11 2.12
CA LEU A 225 22.42 5.95 1.55
C LEU A 225 22.53 6.71 0.22
N SER A 226 23.75 7.13 -0.14
CA SER A 226 24.00 7.96 -1.32
C SER A 226 23.62 7.27 -2.63
N ASP A 227 23.96 5.99 -2.77
CA ASP A 227 23.59 5.15 -3.92
C ASP A 227 22.07 4.98 -4.04
N GLN A 228 21.36 4.93 -2.91
CA GLN A 228 19.91 4.85 -2.87
C GLN A 228 19.27 6.19 -3.28
N GLN A 229 19.91 7.33 -3.07
CA GLN A 229 19.32 8.64 -3.38
C GLN A 229 19.19 8.89 -4.89
N GLU A 230 20.07 8.32 -5.70
CA GLU A 230 20.07 8.47 -7.16
C GLU A 230 19.29 7.35 -7.88
N ARG A 231 18.92 6.28 -7.19
CA ARG A 231 18.18 5.16 -7.76
C ARG A 231 16.85 5.63 -8.39
N PRO A 232 16.56 5.37 -9.67
CA PRO A 232 15.34 5.84 -10.29
C PRO A 232 14.08 5.32 -9.59
N ILE A 233 13.04 6.16 -9.54
CA ILE A 233 11.73 5.84 -8.95
C ILE A 233 10.68 5.84 -10.05
N ALA A 234 9.89 4.77 -10.10
CA ALA A 234 8.68 4.68 -10.91
C ALA A 234 7.48 4.45 -9.99
N PHE A 235 6.43 5.25 -10.14
CA PHE A 235 5.18 5.08 -9.39
C PHE A 235 4.13 4.37 -10.24
N VAL A 236 3.36 3.49 -9.62
CA VAL A 236 2.09 2.97 -10.15
C VAL A 236 1.00 3.32 -9.15
N ALA A 237 0.10 4.22 -9.52
CA ALA A 237 -0.79 4.83 -8.54
C ALA A 237 -2.24 4.67 -8.95
N HIS A 238 -3.06 4.22 -7.99
CA HIS A 238 -4.49 4.00 -8.20
C HIS A 238 -5.33 5.12 -7.58
N SER A 239 -6.29 5.65 -8.35
CA SER A 239 -7.28 6.62 -7.91
C SER A 239 -6.63 7.82 -7.19
N LEU A 240 -7.04 8.15 -5.95
CA LEU A 240 -6.45 9.22 -5.14
C LEU A 240 -4.92 9.13 -5.02
N GLY A 241 -4.35 7.92 -5.00
CA GLY A 241 -2.91 7.69 -4.92
C GLY A 241 -2.14 8.37 -6.05
N GLY A 242 -2.75 8.48 -7.24
CA GLY A 242 -2.16 9.21 -8.36
C GLY A 242 -2.05 10.70 -8.08
N ILE A 243 -3.11 11.30 -7.53
CA ILE A 243 -3.09 12.72 -7.14
C ILE A 243 -2.06 12.94 -6.02
N VAL A 244 -1.97 12.04 -5.05
CA VAL A 244 -0.96 12.06 -3.98
C VAL A 244 0.46 12.04 -4.57
N ALA A 245 0.75 11.13 -5.51
CA ALA A 245 2.04 11.07 -6.19
C ALA A 245 2.34 12.33 -7.01
N LEU A 246 1.34 12.94 -7.65
CA LEU A 246 1.48 14.19 -8.40
C LEU A 246 1.75 15.41 -7.51
N VAL A 247 1.08 15.50 -6.37
CA VAL A 247 1.31 16.58 -5.40
C VAL A 247 2.71 16.43 -4.81
N MET A 248 3.12 15.20 -4.50
CA MET A 248 4.48 14.93 -4.06
C MET A 248 5.48 15.38 -5.13
N ALA A 249 5.24 15.04 -6.40
CA ALA A 249 6.12 15.40 -7.52
C ALA A 249 6.18 16.91 -7.82
N SER A 250 5.20 17.70 -7.37
CA SER A 250 5.11 19.15 -7.63
C SER A 250 5.52 20.02 -6.44
N ARG A 251 5.72 19.43 -5.26
CA ARG A 251 6.06 20.17 -4.03
C ARG A 251 7.25 19.49 -3.33
N GLY A 252 8.43 20.09 -3.48
CA GLY A 252 9.63 19.67 -2.74
C GLY A 252 10.36 20.88 -2.17
N THR A 253 10.78 20.77 -0.91
CA THR A 253 11.85 21.61 -0.35
C THR A 253 13.20 21.16 -0.93
N ASP A 254 14.28 21.92 -0.74
CA ASP A 254 15.61 21.55 -1.23
C ASP A 254 16.05 20.15 -0.75
N HIS A 255 15.65 19.75 0.46
CA HIS A 255 15.89 18.41 1.02
C HIS A 255 15.20 17.29 0.22
N HIS A 256 14.03 17.56 -0.35
CA HIS A 256 13.21 16.61 -1.09
C HIS A 256 13.47 16.58 -2.59
N ARG A 257 14.31 17.49 -3.11
CA ARG A 257 14.65 17.60 -4.54
C ARG A 257 15.27 16.31 -5.10
N LYS A 258 15.93 15.51 -4.26
CA LYS A 258 16.53 14.22 -4.67
C LYS A 258 15.47 13.19 -5.09
N VAL A 259 14.39 13.05 -4.32
CA VAL A 259 13.26 12.16 -4.67
C VAL A 259 12.60 12.61 -5.97
N LEU A 260 12.43 13.92 -6.15
CA LEU A 260 11.88 14.50 -7.38
C LEU A 260 12.77 14.22 -8.59
N ARG A 261 14.08 14.48 -8.49
CA ARG A 261 15.05 14.19 -9.56
C ARG A 261 15.08 12.70 -9.90
N ALA A 262 14.97 11.85 -8.88
CA ALA A 262 14.93 10.40 -9.02
C ALA A 262 13.64 9.88 -9.64
N THR A 263 12.53 10.61 -9.54
CA THR A 263 11.25 10.21 -10.13
C THR A 263 11.31 10.30 -11.66
N CYS A 264 11.20 9.15 -12.30
CA CYS A 264 11.34 8.97 -13.75
C CYS A 264 10.01 8.67 -14.43
N ALA A 265 9.06 8.03 -13.74
CA ALA A 265 7.79 7.62 -14.33
C ALA A 265 6.64 7.61 -13.31
N LEU A 266 5.42 7.83 -13.82
CA LEU A 266 4.17 7.65 -13.09
C LEU A 266 3.15 6.98 -14.03
N ILE A 267 2.64 5.82 -13.61
CA ILE A 267 1.51 5.13 -14.25
C ILE A 267 0.26 5.41 -13.41
N CYS A 268 -0.75 6.03 -14.04
CA CYS A 268 -2.01 6.40 -13.39
C CYS A 268 -3.12 5.39 -13.73
N LEU A 269 -3.75 4.81 -12.71
CA LEU A 269 -4.87 3.89 -12.83
C LEU A 269 -6.14 4.52 -12.24
N GLY A 270 -7.10 4.92 -13.07
CA GLY A 270 -8.38 5.48 -12.60
C GLY A 270 -8.25 6.78 -11.77
N VAL A 271 -7.23 7.59 -12.04
CA VAL A 271 -6.91 8.81 -11.26
C VAL A 271 -7.86 9.95 -11.63
N PRO A 272 -8.63 10.52 -10.70
CA PRO A 272 -9.60 11.58 -10.99
C PRO A 272 -8.91 12.96 -11.03
N ASN A 273 -7.93 13.13 -11.91
CA ASN A 273 -7.14 14.36 -12.06
C ASN A 273 -7.95 15.60 -12.49
N ARG A 274 -9.20 15.41 -12.95
CA ARG A 274 -10.16 16.49 -13.25
C ARG A 274 -11.35 16.50 -12.29
N GLY A 275 -11.20 15.83 -11.15
CA GLY A 275 -12.26 15.59 -10.19
C GLY A 275 -13.17 14.42 -10.58
N MET A 276 -14.08 14.09 -9.67
CA MET A 276 -15.07 13.02 -9.80
C MET A 276 -16.41 13.46 -9.22
N ARG A 277 -17.48 12.77 -9.62
CA ARG A 277 -18.78 12.88 -8.93
C ARG A 277 -18.64 12.22 -7.56
N ASN A 278 -18.97 12.94 -6.51
CA ASN A 278 -18.73 12.51 -5.13
C ASN A 278 -19.90 12.82 -4.18
N ASP A 279 -21.10 13.03 -4.71
CA ASP A 279 -22.28 13.42 -3.92
C ASP A 279 -22.61 12.40 -2.83
N GLU A 280 -22.51 11.11 -3.14
CA GLU A 280 -22.73 10.02 -2.18
C GLU A 280 -21.63 9.98 -1.11
N LEU A 281 -20.37 10.15 -1.51
CA LEU A 281 -19.24 10.21 -0.58
C LEU A 281 -19.38 11.40 0.37
N LYS A 282 -19.78 12.58 -0.15
CA LYS A 282 -20.05 13.78 0.66
C LYS A 282 -21.14 13.54 1.69
N LYS A 283 -22.24 12.87 1.30
CA LYS A 283 -23.30 12.48 2.25
C LYS A 283 -22.74 11.56 3.35
N MET A 284 -21.89 10.61 2.99
CA MET A 284 -21.32 9.63 3.91
C MET A 284 -20.31 10.25 4.91
N VAL A 285 -19.54 11.26 4.48
CA VAL A 285 -18.55 11.93 5.34
C VAL A 285 -19.05 13.22 5.98
N LYS A 286 -20.34 13.57 5.83
CA LYS A 286 -20.90 14.80 6.37
C LYS A 286 -20.68 14.90 7.89
N GLY A 287 -19.99 15.96 8.33
CA GLY A 287 -19.63 16.18 9.73
C GLY A 287 -18.45 15.34 10.24
N GLN A 288 -17.80 14.55 9.37
CA GLN A 288 -16.57 13.84 9.70
C GLN A 288 -15.35 14.73 9.46
N PRO A 289 -14.22 14.50 10.16
CA PRO A 289 -12.98 15.27 10.00
C PRO A 289 -12.43 15.34 8.56
N ASN A 290 -12.71 14.32 7.74
CA ASN A 290 -12.23 14.18 6.36
C ASN A 290 -13.19 14.73 5.30
N GLU A 291 -14.24 15.47 5.66
CA GLU A 291 -15.21 16.03 4.71
C GLU A 291 -14.56 16.93 3.65
N ARG A 292 -13.52 17.67 4.05
CA ARG A 292 -12.73 18.53 3.14
C ARG A 292 -12.03 17.71 2.05
N LEU A 293 -11.39 16.59 2.42
CA LEU A 293 -10.71 15.71 1.46
C LEU A 293 -11.67 15.27 0.35
N ILE A 294 -12.89 14.88 0.70
CA ILE A 294 -13.88 14.47 -0.29
C ILE A 294 -14.31 15.65 -1.14
N SER A 295 -14.53 16.82 -0.55
CA SER A 295 -14.88 18.03 -1.29
C SER A 295 -13.83 18.43 -2.33
N ASP A 296 -12.55 18.32 -1.99
CA ASP A 296 -11.41 18.62 -2.87
C ASP A 296 -11.32 17.68 -4.07
N LEU A 297 -11.98 16.51 -4.04
CA LEU A 297 -12.07 15.55 -5.14
C LEU A 297 -13.21 15.82 -6.14
N GLY A 298 -14.01 16.87 -5.94
CA GLY A 298 -15.13 17.19 -6.82
C GLY A 298 -14.73 17.63 -8.24
N MET A 299 -15.62 17.45 -9.21
CA MET A 299 -15.47 17.84 -10.64
C MET A 299 -15.03 19.29 -10.90
N ARG A 300 -15.16 20.20 -9.94
CA ARG A 300 -14.82 21.63 -10.06
C ARG A 300 -13.65 22.04 -9.16
N SER A 301 -12.79 21.09 -8.82
CA SER A 301 -11.61 21.36 -7.99
C SER A 301 -10.54 22.09 -8.79
N GLU A 302 -10.34 23.38 -8.53
CA GLU A 302 -9.27 24.17 -9.13
C GLU A 302 -7.88 23.56 -8.85
N THR A 303 -7.70 23.00 -7.66
CA THR A 303 -6.45 22.32 -7.27
C THR A 303 -6.16 21.14 -8.19
N LEU A 304 -7.15 20.31 -8.48
CA LEU A 304 -6.97 19.16 -9.38
C LEU A 304 -6.71 19.60 -10.82
N GLN A 305 -7.40 20.64 -11.29
CA GLN A 305 -7.13 21.19 -12.62
C GLN A 305 -5.69 21.72 -12.74
N ARG A 306 -5.20 22.48 -11.75
CA ARG A 306 -3.81 22.96 -11.73
C ARG A 306 -2.80 21.81 -11.72
N LEU A 307 -3.06 20.76 -10.93
CA LEU A 307 -2.20 19.57 -10.90
C LEU A 307 -2.21 18.82 -12.23
N HIS A 308 -3.36 18.72 -12.90
CA HIS A 308 -3.47 18.12 -14.23
C HIS A 308 -2.66 18.90 -15.27
N ASP A 309 -2.77 20.23 -15.25
CA ASP A 309 -2.04 21.09 -16.19
C ASP A 309 -0.53 21.01 -15.96
N ALA A 310 -0.08 21.00 -14.70
CA ALA A 310 1.32 20.81 -14.34
C ALA A 310 1.83 19.42 -14.77
N PHE A 311 1.07 18.36 -14.49
CA PHE A 311 1.42 17.00 -14.89
C PHE A 311 1.56 16.85 -16.40
N SER A 312 0.61 17.39 -17.17
CA SER A 312 0.60 17.28 -18.63
C SER A 312 1.79 18.00 -19.29
N ARG A 313 2.43 18.93 -18.58
CA ARG A 313 3.68 19.57 -19.01
C ARG A 313 4.93 18.73 -18.71
N ILE A 314 4.90 17.94 -17.64
CA ILE A 314 6.05 17.16 -17.16
C ILE A 314 6.08 15.76 -17.77
N PHE A 315 4.90 15.14 -17.96
CA PHE A 315 4.77 13.78 -18.46
C PHE A 315 3.86 13.75 -19.69
N SER A 316 4.41 13.33 -20.83
CA SER A 316 3.69 13.11 -22.08
C SER A 316 3.56 11.61 -22.33
N LEU A 317 2.46 11.01 -21.87
CA LEU A 317 2.08 9.64 -22.26
C LEU A 317 0.68 9.63 -22.89
N PRO A 318 0.42 8.75 -23.88
CA PRO A 318 -0.89 8.65 -24.52
C PRO A 318 -2.00 8.38 -23.51
N ARG A 319 -3.17 9.01 -23.71
CA ARG A 319 -4.38 8.74 -22.91
C ARG A 319 -4.82 7.30 -23.12
N ASN A 320 -5.07 6.59 -22.02
CA ASN A 320 -5.86 5.37 -22.05
C ASN A 320 -7.27 5.62 -21.50
N VAL A 321 -8.20 4.83 -22.03
CA VAL A 321 -9.65 4.85 -21.79
C VAL A 321 -9.95 4.43 -20.35
N ASP A 322 -11.09 4.89 -19.80
CA ASP A 322 -11.58 4.58 -18.45
C ASP A 322 -11.42 3.10 -18.08
N HIS A 323 -10.61 2.82 -17.07
CA HIS A 323 -10.70 1.54 -16.37
C HIS A 323 -10.82 1.68 -14.84
N SER A 324 -11.93 2.25 -14.41
CA SER A 324 -12.34 2.29 -12.98
C SER A 324 -12.42 0.91 -12.29
N ALA A 325 -12.32 -0.22 -13.02
CA ALA A 325 -12.11 -1.56 -12.47
C ALA A 325 -10.62 -1.97 -12.26
N LEU A 326 -9.67 -1.07 -12.52
CA LEU A 326 -8.23 -1.33 -12.49
C LEU A 326 -7.68 -1.56 -11.08
N ALA A 327 -6.56 -2.27 -11.03
CA ALA A 327 -5.73 -2.64 -9.88
C ALA A 327 -5.96 -4.05 -9.32
N LYS A 328 -7.06 -4.74 -9.64
CA LYS A 328 -7.35 -6.10 -9.11
C LYS A 328 -7.23 -7.17 -10.19
N PHE A 329 -6.00 -7.50 -10.57
CA PHE A 329 -5.76 -8.41 -11.67
C PHE A 329 -5.56 -9.86 -11.26
N SER A 330 -6.03 -10.77 -12.11
CA SER A 330 -5.62 -12.16 -12.20
C SER A 330 -4.57 -12.34 -13.30
N TYR A 331 -3.79 -13.43 -13.27
CA TYR A 331 -2.78 -13.69 -14.31
C TYR A 331 -3.37 -13.85 -15.72
N ARG A 332 -4.66 -14.23 -15.81
CA ARG A 332 -5.37 -14.46 -17.08
C ARG A 332 -5.97 -13.17 -17.66
N ASP A 333 -5.89 -12.05 -16.96
CA ASP A 333 -6.51 -10.81 -17.41
C ASP A 333 -5.66 -10.18 -18.52
N GLU A 334 -6.27 -9.87 -19.66
CA GLU A 334 -5.59 -9.20 -20.77
C GLU A 334 -5.08 -7.81 -20.36
N ASP A 335 -5.83 -7.11 -19.51
CA ASP A 335 -5.42 -5.83 -18.93
C ASP A 335 -4.14 -5.94 -18.09
N TYR A 336 -3.90 -7.08 -17.43
CA TYR A 336 -2.65 -7.33 -16.73
C TYR A 336 -1.48 -7.41 -17.70
N GLN A 337 -1.63 -8.13 -18.81
CA GLN A 337 -0.58 -8.25 -19.82
C GLN A 337 -0.20 -6.88 -20.40
N ASN A 338 -1.20 -6.04 -20.68
CA ASN A 338 -1.01 -4.67 -21.13
C ASN A 338 -0.32 -3.79 -20.09
N LEU A 339 -0.77 -3.84 -18.83
CA LEU A 339 -0.17 -3.08 -17.73
C LEU A 339 1.27 -3.54 -17.46
N ARG A 340 1.51 -4.85 -17.47
CA ARG A 340 2.84 -5.45 -17.28
C ARG A 340 3.83 -4.93 -18.31
N GLY A 341 3.46 -4.93 -19.60
CA GLY A 341 4.30 -4.37 -20.66
C GLY A 341 4.64 -2.89 -20.43
N ARG A 342 3.68 -2.09 -19.94
CA ARG A 342 3.92 -0.68 -19.60
C ARG A 342 4.83 -0.51 -18.38
N ILE A 343 4.67 -1.33 -17.34
CA ILE A 343 5.56 -1.35 -16.18
C ILE A 343 6.99 -1.66 -16.63
N PHE A 344 7.15 -2.65 -17.51
CA PHE A 344 8.44 -3.05 -18.06
C PHE A 344 9.13 -1.92 -18.82
N ASP A 345 8.41 -1.26 -19.73
CA ASP A 345 8.92 -0.09 -20.44
C ASP A 345 9.32 1.05 -19.49
N CYS A 346 8.52 1.29 -18.45
CA CYS A 346 8.80 2.31 -17.46
C CYS A 346 10.07 2.01 -16.67
N VAL A 347 10.26 0.77 -16.22
CA VAL A 347 11.47 0.34 -15.51
C VAL A 347 12.71 0.56 -16.38
N ASP A 348 12.69 0.08 -17.63
CA ASP A 348 13.85 0.17 -18.52
C ASP A 348 14.19 1.62 -18.88
N LYS A 349 13.16 2.43 -19.18
CA LYS A 349 13.35 3.86 -19.48
C LYS A 349 13.86 4.63 -18.27
N SER A 350 13.45 4.26 -17.06
CA SER A 350 13.88 4.95 -15.84
C SER A 350 15.38 4.79 -15.59
N VAL A 351 15.93 3.58 -15.77
CA VAL A 351 17.39 3.35 -15.68
C VAL A 351 18.16 4.14 -16.75
N ARG A 352 17.63 4.25 -17.97
CA ARG A 352 18.28 5.05 -19.02
C ARG A 352 18.25 6.54 -18.72
N THR A 353 17.10 7.05 -18.27
CA THR A 353 16.87 8.47 -17.98
C THR A 353 17.72 8.96 -16.82
N ILE A 354 17.90 8.13 -15.78
CA ILE A 354 18.64 8.54 -14.60
C ILE A 354 20.13 8.69 -14.87
N ARG A 355 20.70 7.81 -15.71
CA ARG A 355 22.09 7.88 -16.15
C ARG A 355 22.37 9.21 -16.84
N THR A 356 21.46 9.69 -17.70
CA THR A 356 21.63 11.00 -18.35
C THR A 356 21.46 12.18 -17.39
N ARG A 357 20.62 12.06 -16.36
CA ARG A 357 20.32 13.17 -15.42
C ARG A 357 21.39 13.43 -14.36
N PHE A 358 22.19 12.42 -14.01
CA PHE A 358 23.22 12.53 -12.96
C PHE A 358 24.66 12.45 -13.48
N LEU A 359 24.88 12.05 -14.75
CA LEU A 359 26.21 12.10 -15.40
C LEU A 359 26.47 13.42 -16.14
N SER A 360 25.50 14.34 -16.19
CA SER A 360 25.61 15.62 -16.91
C SER A 360 25.91 16.83 -16.02
N ASP A 361 26.23 16.61 -14.73
CA ASP A 361 26.58 17.66 -13.76
C ASP A 361 28.10 17.69 -13.52
#